data_AF-A0A1W1WXU9-F1
#
_entry.id   AF-A0A1W1WXU9-F1
#
_cell.length_a   1.000
_cell.length_b   1.000
_cell.length_c   1.000
_cell.angle_alpha   90.00
_cell.angle_beta   90.00
_cell.angle_gamma   90.00
#
_symmetry.space_group_name_H-M   'P 1'
#
loop_
_entity.id
_entity.type
_entity.pdbx_description
1 polymer ?
#
loop_
_entity_poly.entity_id
_entity_poly.type
_entity_poly.pdbx_seq_one_letter_code
_entity_poly.pdbx_strand_id
1 'polypeptide(L)'
;MTTVEYIEVLNNIYEPICKWCENIQNDLKKNGYASKKGFYNNHSIKDKSGNWITEYFPIPVITVAQLCDIGFDIKYIFIETKMKRDKAIKYDFSRLLKYKFEVYGIEEYLNDFYNDTLKVEDIGKRIEMSKEKEIGIGFKIEKNYINNIIKIINELTELETYI
;
A
#
# COMPACT_ATOMS: atom_id res chain seq x y z
N MET A 1 -10.66 -30.17 -11.67
CA MET A 1 -10.92 -29.01 -12.51
C MET A 1 -10.33 -29.25 -13.89
N THR A 2 -11.07 -28.92 -14.94
CA THR A 2 -10.56 -28.80 -16.31
C THR A 2 -9.75 -27.50 -16.44
N THR A 3 -8.93 -27.39 -17.49
CA THR A 3 -8.21 -26.15 -17.79
C THR A 3 -9.15 -24.94 -17.92
N VAL A 4 -10.34 -25.14 -18.50
CA VAL A 4 -11.35 -24.09 -18.64
C VAL A 4 -11.87 -23.64 -17.28
N GLU A 5 -12.16 -24.57 -16.38
CA GLU A 5 -12.62 -24.24 -15.02
C GLU A 5 -11.55 -23.45 -14.23
N TYR A 6 -10.26 -23.77 -14.39
CA TYR A 6 -9.18 -22.98 -13.78
C TYR A 6 -9.14 -21.54 -14.35
N ILE A 7 -9.28 -21.39 -15.66
CA ILE A 7 -9.30 -20.08 -16.32
C ILE A 7 -10.49 -19.25 -15.84
N GLU A 8 -11.68 -19.85 -15.73
CA GLU A 8 -12.88 -19.17 -15.24
C GLU A 8 -12.71 -18.68 -13.80
N VAL A 9 -12.18 -19.53 -12.92
CA VAL A 9 -11.89 -19.15 -11.52
C VAL A 9 -10.92 -17.98 -11.46
N LEU A 10 -9.82 -18.04 -12.22
CA LEU A 10 -8.84 -16.96 -12.23
C LEU A 10 -9.41 -15.67 -12.82
N ASN A 11 -10.16 -15.74 -13.94
CA ASN A 11 -10.78 -14.57 -14.54
C ASN A 11 -11.78 -13.89 -13.59
N ASN A 12 -12.59 -14.67 -12.87
CA ASN A 12 -13.52 -14.13 -11.88
C ASN A 12 -12.80 -13.37 -10.74
N ILE A 13 -11.56 -13.73 -10.43
CA ILE A 13 -10.73 -13.04 -9.42
C ILE A 13 -10.02 -11.83 -10.03
N TYR A 14 -9.42 -11.99 -11.21
CA TYR A 14 -8.49 -11.03 -11.80
C TYR A 14 -9.15 -9.92 -12.62
N GLU A 15 -10.23 -10.21 -13.33
CA GLU A 15 -10.88 -9.23 -14.19
C GLU A 15 -11.32 -7.97 -13.40
N PRO A 16 -11.91 -8.08 -12.19
CA PRO A 16 -12.28 -6.90 -11.40
C PRO A 16 -11.06 -6.04 -11.01
N ILE A 17 -9.98 -6.66 -10.52
CA ILE A 17 -8.78 -5.93 -10.07
C ILE A 17 -8.04 -5.29 -11.24
N CYS A 18 -8.03 -5.94 -12.42
CA CYS A 18 -7.48 -5.36 -13.64
C CYS A 18 -8.27 -4.14 -14.10
N LYS A 19 -9.61 -4.21 -14.10
CA LYS A 19 -10.47 -3.07 -14.47
C LYS A 19 -10.29 -1.88 -13.51
N TRP A 20 -10.17 -2.13 -12.20
CA TRP A 20 -9.86 -1.05 -11.26
C TRP A 20 -8.49 -0.44 -11.49
N CYS A 21 -7.47 -1.28 -11.74
CA CYS A 21 -6.14 -0.81 -12.09
C CYS A 21 -6.18 0.12 -13.31
N GLU A 22 -6.89 -0.26 -14.37
CA GLU A 22 -7.03 0.58 -15.57
C GLU A 22 -7.76 1.90 -15.29
N ASN A 23 -8.85 1.87 -14.52
CA ASN A 23 -9.60 3.08 -14.16
C ASN A 23 -8.72 4.05 -13.36
N ILE A 24 -7.99 3.54 -12.36
CA ILE A 24 -7.12 4.38 -11.53
C ILE A 24 -5.91 4.88 -12.30
N GLN A 25 -5.33 4.07 -13.20
CA GLN A 25 -4.27 4.55 -14.08
C GLN A 25 -4.74 5.71 -14.96
N ASN A 26 -5.96 5.64 -15.49
CA ASN A 26 -6.56 6.71 -16.27
C ASN A 26 -6.80 7.96 -15.42
N ASP A 27 -7.28 7.81 -14.19
CA ASP A 27 -7.53 8.94 -13.30
C ASP A 27 -6.24 9.61 -12.83
N LEU A 28 -5.18 8.85 -12.56
CA LEU A 28 -3.84 9.38 -12.33
C LEU A 28 -3.36 10.24 -13.49
N LYS A 29 -3.49 9.72 -14.72
CA LYS A 29 -3.12 10.45 -15.93
C LYS A 29 -3.91 11.75 -16.10
N LYS A 30 -5.23 11.74 -15.85
CA LYS A 30 -6.08 12.93 -15.90
C LYS A 30 -5.66 13.99 -14.86
N ASN A 31 -5.13 13.56 -13.72
CA ASN A 31 -4.62 14.43 -12.66
C ASN A 31 -3.15 14.80 -12.82
N GLY A 32 -2.52 14.48 -13.95
CA GLY A 32 -1.14 14.89 -14.26
C GLY A 32 -0.05 14.00 -13.67
N TYR A 33 -0.38 12.85 -13.08
CA TYR A 33 0.59 11.94 -12.52
C TYR A 33 1.21 11.02 -13.59
N ALA A 34 2.55 11.00 -13.66
CA ALA A 34 3.28 10.00 -14.42
C ALA A 34 3.25 8.65 -13.69
N SER A 35 2.83 7.59 -14.38
CA SER A 35 2.74 6.26 -13.78
C SER A 35 3.08 5.13 -14.75
N LYS A 36 3.51 3.99 -14.20
CA LYS A 36 3.75 2.73 -14.92
C LYS A 36 2.94 1.62 -14.25
N LYS A 37 2.52 0.62 -15.02
CA LYS A 37 1.76 -0.55 -14.54
C LYS A 37 2.59 -1.81 -14.75
N GLY A 38 2.55 -2.72 -13.78
CA GLY A 38 3.14 -4.05 -13.85
C GLY A 38 2.35 -5.08 -13.06
N PHE A 39 2.83 -6.33 -13.07
CA PHE A 39 2.28 -7.43 -12.27
C PHE A 39 3.39 -8.01 -11.40
N TYR A 40 3.15 -8.13 -10.09
CA TYR A 40 4.15 -8.51 -9.10
C TYR A 40 3.57 -9.56 -8.16
N ASN A 41 4.38 -10.55 -7.77
CA ASN A 41 3.99 -11.61 -6.83
C ASN A 41 4.84 -11.54 -5.54
N ASN A 42 4.62 -12.51 -4.64
CA ASN A 42 5.28 -12.67 -3.34
C ASN A 42 4.91 -11.59 -2.31
N HIS A 43 3.68 -11.10 -2.36
CA HIS A 43 3.15 -10.21 -1.31
C HIS A 43 2.93 -11.01 -0.02
N SER A 44 3.28 -10.43 1.13
CA SER A 44 3.09 -11.07 2.44
C SER A 44 1.88 -10.49 3.15
N ILE A 45 0.94 -11.34 3.54
CA ILE A 45 -0.28 -10.96 4.25
C ILE A 45 -0.40 -11.70 5.58
N LYS A 46 -1.05 -11.09 6.57
CA LYS A 46 -1.38 -11.78 7.83
C LYS A 46 -2.68 -12.58 7.69
N ASP A 47 -2.66 -13.84 8.12
CA ASP A 47 -3.86 -14.66 8.25
C ASP A 47 -4.70 -14.26 9.47
N LYS A 48 -5.84 -14.94 9.69
CA LYS A 48 -6.73 -14.65 10.83
C LYS A 48 -6.09 -14.88 12.21
N SER A 49 -5.01 -15.65 12.26
CA SER A 49 -4.26 -15.97 13.47
C SER A 49 -3.02 -15.08 13.63
N GLY A 50 -2.77 -14.17 12.67
CA GLY A 50 -1.61 -13.28 12.65
C GLY A 50 -0.36 -13.88 12.01
N ASN A 51 -0.41 -15.08 11.42
CA ASN A 51 0.73 -15.66 10.73
C ASN A 51 0.90 -15.06 9.34
N TRP A 52 2.15 -14.88 8.92
CA TRP A 52 2.47 -14.43 7.57
C TRP A 52 2.26 -15.54 6.55
N ILE A 53 1.56 -15.22 5.46
CA ILE A 53 1.37 -16.05 4.28
C ILE A 53 1.88 -15.27 3.06
N THR A 54 2.62 -15.95 2.19
CA THR A 54 3.09 -15.39 0.92
C THR A 54 2.11 -15.72 -0.20
N GLU A 55 1.67 -14.69 -0.91
CA GLU A 55 0.88 -14.82 -2.13
C GLU A 55 1.82 -15.02 -3.34
N TYR A 56 1.88 -16.25 -3.85
CA TYR A 56 2.72 -16.57 -5.02
C TYR A 56 2.12 -16.09 -6.36
N PHE A 57 0.84 -15.73 -6.38
CA PHE A 57 0.18 -15.21 -7.56
C PHE A 57 0.49 -13.72 -7.75
N PRO A 58 0.59 -13.24 -9.00
CA PRO A 58 0.88 -11.84 -9.24
C PRO A 58 -0.37 -10.96 -9.12
N ILE A 59 -0.26 -9.73 -8.64
CA ILE A 59 -1.33 -8.72 -8.67
C ILE A 59 -0.90 -7.50 -9.49
N PRO A 60 -1.85 -6.74 -10.07
CA PRO A 60 -1.50 -5.50 -10.75
C PRO A 60 -1.02 -4.46 -9.73
N VAL A 61 0.05 -3.75 -10.10
CA VAL A 61 0.59 -2.61 -9.33
C VAL A 61 0.82 -1.44 -10.27
N ILE A 62 0.45 -0.24 -9.82
CA ILE A 62 0.77 1.02 -10.48
C ILE A 62 1.83 1.74 -9.67
N THR A 63 2.99 1.97 -10.28
CA THR A 63 4.01 2.85 -9.74
C THR A 63 3.74 4.28 -10.17
N VAL A 64 3.44 5.17 -9.21
CA VAL A 64 3.37 6.61 -9.41
C VAL A 64 4.77 7.19 -9.21
N ALA A 65 5.31 7.80 -10.26
CA ALA A 65 6.73 8.16 -10.32
C ALA A 65 7.17 8.99 -9.11
N GLN A 66 8.23 8.53 -8.44
CA GLN A 66 8.87 9.18 -7.27
C GLN A 66 7.97 9.32 -6.04
N LEU A 67 6.81 8.68 -5.98
CA LEU A 67 5.84 8.94 -4.92
C LEU A 67 5.36 7.70 -4.19
N CYS A 68 4.71 6.75 -4.89
CA CYS A 68 4.13 5.57 -4.24
C CYS A 68 3.87 4.44 -5.25
N ASP A 69 3.69 3.24 -4.73
CA ASP A 69 3.12 2.10 -5.44
C ASP A 69 1.67 1.86 -5.00
N ILE A 70 0.80 1.54 -5.95
CA ILE A 70 -0.62 1.26 -5.71
C ILE A 70 -0.89 -0.19 -6.15
N GLY A 71 -1.11 -1.08 -5.19
CA GLY A 71 -1.41 -2.48 -5.44
C GLY A 71 -2.90 -2.80 -5.41
N PHE A 72 -3.33 -3.67 -6.33
CA PHE A 72 -4.72 -4.09 -6.47
C PHE A 72 -4.87 -5.55 -6.03
N ASP A 73 -4.95 -5.74 -4.72
CA ASP A 73 -5.19 -7.04 -4.10
C ASP A 73 -6.62 -7.54 -4.41
N ILE A 74 -6.85 -8.84 -4.28
CA ILE A 74 -8.15 -9.50 -4.43
C ILE A 74 -9.20 -8.85 -3.51
N LYS A 75 -8.85 -8.38 -2.31
CA LYS A 75 -9.83 -7.85 -1.33
C LYS A 75 -9.84 -6.34 -1.16
N TYR A 76 -8.74 -5.67 -1.42
CA TYR A 76 -8.58 -4.24 -1.18
C TYR A 76 -7.56 -3.64 -2.13
N ILE A 77 -7.44 -2.32 -2.12
CA ILE A 77 -6.34 -1.62 -2.77
C ILE A 77 -5.40 -1.17 -1.67
N PHE A 78 -4.09 -1.28 -1.90
CA PHE A 78 -3.11 -0.72 -0.99
C PHE A 78 -2.27 0.35 -1.69
N ILE A 79 -1.79 1.31 -0.91
CA ILE A 79 -0.81 2.30 -1.35
C ILE A 79 0.38 2.18 -0.42
N GLU A 80 1.56 1.97 -0.99
CA GLU A 80 2.82 1.91 -0.25
C GLU A 80 3.74 3.03 -0.70
N THR A 81 4.39 3.66 0.27
CA THR A 81 5.35 4.72 0.07
C THR A 81 6.36 4.69 1.22
N LYS A 82 7.45 5.44 1.11
CA LYS A 82 8.42 5.56 2.19
C LYS A 82 8.82 7.00 2.46
N MET A 83 9.30 7.22 3.68
CA MET A 83 9.77 8.50 4.19
C MET A 83 11.15 8.33 4.82
N LYS A 84 11.99 9.37 4.76
CA LYS A 84 13.25 9.39 5.50
C LYS A 84 13.01 9.33 7.01
N ARG A 85 13.83 8.57 7.72
CA ARG A 85 13.74 8.37 9.17
C ARG A 85 13.66 9.67 9.96
N ASP A 86 14.53 10.63 9.68
CA ASP A 86 14.61 11.91 10.42
C ASP A 86 13.34 12.75 10.31
N LYS A 87 12.66 12.67 9.17
CA LYS A 87 11.34 13.26 8.95
C LYS A 87 10.24 12.46 9.65
N ALA A 88 10.25 11.14 9.50
CA ALA A 88 9.25 10.26 10.08
C ALA A 88 9.18 10.38 11.61
N ILE A 89 10.33 10.47 12.30
CA ILE A 89 10.38 10.64 13.77
C ILE A 89 9.60 11.88 14.24
N LYS A 90 9.61 12.96 13.46
CA LYS A 90 9.00 14.26 13.80
C LYS A 90 7.58 14.41 13.25
N TYR A 91 7.14 13.49 12.40
CA TYR A 91 5.88 13.62 11.70
C TYR A 91 4.69 13.31 12.63
N ASP A 92 3.67 14.15 12.57
CA ASP A 92 2.42 13.92 13.28
C ASP A 92 1.52 12.97 12.48
N PHE A 93 1.71 11.67 12.73
CA PHE A 93 0.92 10.60 12.11
C PHE A 93 -0.55 10.59 12.51
N SER A 94 -0.95 11.34 13.55
CA SER A 94 -2.38 11.44 13.91
C SER A 94 -3.23 12.03 12.77
N ARG A 95 -2.60 12.83 11.89
CA ARG A 95 -3.22 13.38 10.66
C ARG A 95 -3.71 12.30 9.68
N LEU A 96 -3.17 11.09 9.77
CA LEU A 96 -3.52 9.95 8.92
C LEU A 96 -4.60 9.04 9.51
N LEU A 97 -5.06 9.26 10.75
CA LEU A 97 -6.07 8.42 11.42
C LEU A 97 -7.43 8.33 10.70
N LYS A 98 -7.71 9.27 9.79
CA LYS A 98 -8.87 9.21 8.89
C LYS A 98 -8.76 8.09 7.84
N TYR A 99 -7.59 7.48 7.69
CA TYR A 99 -7.31 6.35 6.81
C TYR A 99 -6.96 5.11 7.64
N LYS A 100 -7.16 3.92 7.05
CA LYS A 100 -6.54 2.69 7.58
C LYS A 100 -5.11 2.65 7.07
N PHE A 101 -4.14 2.87 7.97
CA PHE A 101 -2.72 2.91 7.61
C PHE A 101 -1.87 2.16 8.62
N GLU A 102 -0.67 1.79 8.19
CA GLU A 102 0.37 1.13 8.96
C GLU A 102 1.70 1.85 8.72
N VAL A 103 2.60 1.75 9.69
CA VAL A 103 3.96 2.30 9.60
C VAL A 103 4.93 1.19 10.00
N TYR A 104 5.92 0.91 9.17
CA TYR A 104 6.78 -0.26 9.32
C TYR A 104 8.22 0.02 8.82
N GLY A 105 9.16 -0.88 9.12
CA GLY A 105 10.54 -0.81 8.64
C GLY A 105 10.67 -1.14 7.14
N ILE A 106 11.61 -0.52 6.45
CA ILE A 106 11.97 -0.88 5.06
C ILE A 106 13.07 -1.93 5.02
N GLU A 107 13.98 -1.95 6.00
CA GLU A 107 14.96 -3.01 6.14
C GLU A 107 14.38 -4.25 6.84
N GLU A 108 13.54 -4.05 7.86
CA GLU A 108 12.78 -5.10 8.54
C GLU A 108 11.27 -4.91 8.35
N TYR A 109 10.75 -5.35 7.21
CA TYR A 109 9.33 -5.21 6.81
C TYR A 109 8.29 -5.78 7.77
N LEU A 110 8.71 -6.67 8.69
CA LEU A 110 7.81 -7.28 9.68
C LEU A 110 7.73 -6.49 11.00
N ASN A 111 8.53 -5.43 11.13
CA ASN A 111 8.57 -4.58 12.31
C ASN A 111 7.60 -3.41 12.18
N ASP A 112 6.39 -3.59 12.73
CA ASP A 112 5.36 -2.56 12.75
C ASP A 112 5.69 -1.49 13.82
N PHE A 113 5.91 -0.25 13.39
CA PHE A 113 5.90 0.93 14.26
C PHE A 113 4.49 1.38 14.61
N TYR A 114 3.54 1.12 13.71
CA TYR A 114 2.11 1.33 13.93
C TYR A 114 1.28 0.33 13.16
N ASN A 115 0.25 -0.16 13.85
CA ASN A 115 -0.95 -0.77 13.29
C ASN A 115 -2.12 -0.41 14.23
N ASP A 116 -3.33 -0.88 13.93
CA ASP A 116 -4.54 -0.55 14.69
C ASP A 116 -4.54 -1.01 16.16
N THR A 117 -3.57 -1.83 16.57
CA THR A 117 -3.37 -2.26 17.97
C THR A 117 -2.39 -1.38 18.76
N LEU A 118 -1.68 -0.48 18.08
CA LEU A 118 -0.64 0.36 18.67
C LEU A 118 -1.10 1.82 18.79
N LYS A 119 -0.46 2.58 19.68
CA LYS A 119 -0.73 4.00 19.87
C LYS A 119 0.02 4.83 18.82
N VAL A 120 -0.71 5.69 18.11
CA VAL A 120 -0.14 6.54 17.06
C VAL A 120 0.88 7.55 17.61
N GLU A 121 0.74 7.98 18.87
CA GLU A 121 1.62 8.98 19.50
C GLU A 121 3.01 8.42 19.80
N ASP A 122 3.18 7.10 19.81
CA ASP A 122 4.45 6.44 20.12
C ASP A 122 5.26 6.08 18.86
N ILE A 123 4.75 6.37 17.65
CA ILE A 123 5.42 6.02 16.39
C ILE A 123 6.85 6.58 16.33
N GLY A 124 7.02 7.88 16.58
CA GLY A 124 8.33 8.52 16.53
C GLY A 124 9.35 7.86 17.47
N LYS A 125 8.93 7.52 18.70
CA LYS A 125 9.80 6.84 19.69
C LYS A 125 10.19 5.43 19.23
N ARG A 126 9.24 4.67 18.67
CA ARG A 126 9.50 3.32 18.15
C ARG A 126 10.47 3.37 16.98
N ILE A 127 10.30 4.35 16.08
CA ILE A 127 11.25 4.60 15.00
C ILE A 127 12.62 4.93 15.57
N GLU A 128 12.73 5.85 16.54
CA GLU A 128 14.01 6.22 17.18
C GLU A 128 14.77 5.02 17.77
N MET A 129 14.05 4.04 18.32
CA MET A 129 14.63 2.82 18.88
C MET A 129 15.06 1.79 17.83
N SER A 130 14.61 1.93 16.59
CA SER A 130 14.97 1.03 15.47
C SER A 130 16.28 1.41 14.79
N LYS A 131 16.76 0.58 13.85
CA LYS A 131 17.91 0.89 12.99
C LYS A 131 17.53 1.26 11.55
N GLU A 132 16.22 1.35 11.26
CA GLU A 132 15.68 1.63 9.93
C GLU A 132 16.16 2.98 9.39
N LYS A 133 16.59 3.03 8.13
CA LYS A 133 17.00 4.30 7.49
C LYS A 133 15.83 4.98 6.79
N GLU A 134 14.89 4.17 6.33
CA GLU A 134 13.66 4.58 5.66
C GLU A 134 12.48 3.91 6.35
N ILE A 135 11.35 4.60 6.37
CA ILE A 135 10.14 4.15 7.07
C ILE A 135 9.05 3.98 6.04
N GLY A 136 8.48 2.78 5.96
CA GLY A 136 7.36 2.45 5.11
C GLY A 136 6.05 2.98 5.71
N ILE A 137 5.18 3.47 4.84
CA ILE A 137 3.82 3.85 5.16
C ILE A 137 2.90 3.12 4.18
N GLY A 138 2.04 2.27 4.73
CA GLY A 138 1.06 1.49 3.97
C GLY A 138 -0.34 2.01 4.25
N PHE A 139 -1.16 2.19 3.21
CA PHE A 139 -2.57 2.52 3.34
C PHE A 139 -3.41 1.39 2.78
N LYS A 140 -4.45 1.00 3.50
CA LYS A 140 -5.43 0.00 3.06
C LYS A 140 -6.76 0.67 2.73
N ILE A 141 -7.16 0.54 1.48
CA ILE A 141 -8.35 1.18 0.92
C ILE A 141 -9.35 0.08 0.55
N GLU A 142 -10.48 0.05 1.24
CA GLU A 142 -11.57 -0.83 0.83
C GLU A 142 -12.17 -0.33 -0.50
N LYS A 143 -12.59 -1.26 -1.36
CA LYS A 143 -13.00 -1.00 -2.74
C LYS A 143 -14.08 0.09 -2.90
N ASN A 144 -14.94 0.25 -1.90
CA ASN A 144 -16.00 1.27 -1.90
C ASN A 144 -15.47 2.71 -1.74
N TYR A 145 -14.21 2.88 -1.35
CA TYR A 145 -13.57 4.18 -1.11
C TYR A 145 -12.50 4.50 -2.16
N ILE A 146 -12.62 3.93 -3.37
CA ILE A 146 -11.64 4.10 -4.44
C ILE A 146 -11.43 5.58 -4.83
N ASN A 147 -12.46 6.43 -4.67
CA ASN A 147 -12.39 7.87 -4.91
C ASN A 147 -11.42 8.60 -3.97
N ASN A 148 -10.99 7.98 -2.87
CA ASN A 148 -10.01 8.54 -1.94
C ASN A 148 -8.56 8.41 -2.45
N ILE A 149 -8.28 7.58 -3.46
CA ILE A 149 -6.91 7.32 -3.93
C ILE A 149 -6.20 8.60 -4.36
N ILE A 150 -6.81 9.40 -5.24
CA ILE A 150 -6.21 10.66 -5.71
C ILE A 150 -5.99 11.64 -4.54
N LYS A 151 -6.92 11.67 -3.57
CA LYS A 151 -6.77 12.50 -2.37
C LYS A 151 -5.56 12.07 -1.53
N ILE A 152 -5.40 10.76 -1.30
CA ILE A 152 -4.25 10.22 -0.56
C ILE A 152 -2.95 10.58 -1.29
N ILE A 153 -2.89 10.41 -2.61
CA ILE A 153 -1.71 10.73 -3.43
C ILE A 153 -1.34 12.21 -3.35
N ASN A 154 -2.33 13.10 -3.39
CA ASN A 154 -2.09 14.53 -3.19
C ASN A 154 -1.50 14.80 -1.79
N GLU A 155 -2.02 14.16 -0.74
CA GLU A 155 -1.46 14.27 0.61
C GLU A 155 -0.03 13.72 0.68
N LEU A 156 0.28 12.58 0.04
CA LEU A 156 1.64 12.03 -0.01
C LEU A 156 2.67 13.01 -0.59
N THR A 157 2.25 13.81 -1.58
CA THR A 157 3.12 14.84 -2.17
C THR A 157 3.50 15.91 -1.14
N GLU A 158 2.55 16.33 -0.29
CA GLU A 158 2.82 17.27 0.82
C GLU A 158 3.72 16.66 1.91
N LEU A 159 3.70 15.33 2.03
CA LEU A 159 4.51 14.58 2.99
C LEU A 159 5.94 14.32 2.50
N GLU A 160 6.29 14.73 1.28
CA GLU A 160 7.58 14.45 0.61
C GLU A 160 7.98 12.97 0.73
N THR A 161 7.01 12.08 0.58
CA THR A 161 7.28 10.65 0.51
C THR A 161 7.78 10.28 -0.88
N TYR A 162 8.35 9.08 -1.01
CA TYR A 162 8.91 8.59 -2.26
C TYR A 162 8.87 7.06 -2.32
N ILE A 163 9.43 6.48 -3.38
CA ILE A 163 9.65 5.03 -3.56
C ILE A 163 11.13 4.74 -3.76
#